data_AF-A0A518JMW7-F1
#
_entry.id   AF-A0A518JMW7-F1
#
_cell.length_a   1.000
_cell.length_b   1.000
_cell.length_c   1.000
_cell.angle_alpha   90.00
_cell.angle_beta   90.00
_cell.angle_gamma   90.00
#
_symmetry.space_group_name_H-M   'P 1'
#
loop_
_entity.id
_entity.type
_entity.pdbx_description
1 polymer ?
#
loop_
_entity_poly.entity_id
_entity_poly.type
_entity_poly.pdbx_seq_one_letter_code
_entity_poly.pdbx_strand_id
1 'polypeptide(L)'
;MTQNAMQHAVRQTKIERARRMTLDERLAAGAQLYAQQCELVADLIAGLHPDWTTDQVRDEMKRRWKVARERDAKRLYRSGGVEMQDERS
;
A
#
# COMPACT_ATOMS: atom_id res chain seq x y z
N MET A 1 -15.17 25.88 -4.48
CA MET A 1 -14.24 25.18 -3.56
C MET A 1 -13.11 24.59 -4.37
N THR A 2 -11.85 24.89 -4.05
CA THR A 2 -10.70 24.34 -4.78
C THR A 2 -10.56 22.85 -4.48
N GLN A 3 -10.17 22.04 -5.48
CA GLN A 3 -10.01 20.59 -5.38
C GLN A 3 -9.15 20.14 -4.18
N ASN A 4 -8.21 21.00 -3.76
CA ASN A 4 -7.34 20.81 -2.61
C ASN A 4 -8.10 20.84 -1.26
N ALA A 5 -9.07 21.75 -1.10
CA ALA A 5 -9.88 21.84 0.12
C ALA A 5 -10.75 20.59 0.34
N MET A 6 -11.30 20.02 -0.73
CA MET A 6 -12.09 18.78 -0.67
C MET A 6 -11.23 17.57 -0.28
N GLN A 7 -10.04 17.43 -0.86
CA GLN A 7 -9.11 16.36 -0.50
C GLN A 7 -8.68 16.45 0.98
N HIS A 8 -8.44 17.66 1.49
CA HIS A 8 -8.14 17.88 2.90
C HIS A 8 -9.31 17.50 3.82
N ALA A 9 -10.54 17.87 3.46
CA ALA A 9 -11.73 17.52 4.23
C ALA A 9 -11.91 15.99 4.31
N VAL A 10 -11.81 15.29 3.18
CA VAL A 10 -11.89 13.83 3.12
C VAL A 10 -10.80 13.18 3.98
N ARG A 11 -9.56 13.71 3.93
CA ARG A 11 -8.46 13.19 4.74
C ARG A 11 -8.73 13.39 6.23
N GLN A 12 -9.25 14.54 6.64
CA GLN A 12 -9.56 14.79 8.05
C GLN A 12 -10.70 13.91 8.56
N THR A 13 -11.76 13.72 7.79
CA THR A 13 -12.84 12.78 8.16
C THR A 13 -12.31 11.36 8.36
N LYS A 14 -11.39 10.89 7.51
CA LYS A 14 -10.75 9.58 7.66
C LYS A 14 -9.91 9.49 8.94
N ILE A 15 -9.17 10.55 9.27
CA ILE A 15 -8.36 10.62 10.50
C ILE A 15 -9.24 10.61 11.74
N GLU A 16 -10.29 11.42 11.77
CA GLU A 16 -11.23 11.47 12.89
C GLU A 16 -11.95 10.15 13.11
N ARG A 17 -12.37 9.49 12.03
CA ARG A 17 -12.96 8.15 12.11
C ARG A 17 -11.98 7.15 12.71
N ALA A 18 -10.73 7.14 12.25
CA ALA A 18 -9.69 6.25 12.78
C ALA A 18 -9.39 6.51 14.27
N ARG A 19 -9.45 7.77 14.73
CA ARG A 19 -9.25 8.12 16.15
C ARG A 19 -10.34 7.56 17.06
N ARG A 20 -11.57 7.45 16.56
CA ARG A 20 -12.73 6.94 17.31
C ARG A 20 -12.82 5.40 17.31
N MET A 21 -12.04 4.72 16.47
CA MET A 21 -12.01 3.26 16.42
C MET A 21 -11.23 2.67 17.60
N THR A 22 -11.75 1.58 18.15
CA THR A 22 -11.02 0.68 19.05
C THR A 22 -9.85 0.00 18.32
N LEU A 23 -8.97 -0.68 19.07
CA LEU A 23 -7.84 -1.41 18.46
C LEU A 23 -8.33 -2.51 17.50
N ASP A 24 -9.33 -3.30 17.92
CA ASP A 24 -9.90 -4.37 17.11
C ASP A 24 -10.57 -3.83 15.83
N GLU A 25 -11.29 -2.71 15.95
CA GLU A 25 -11.89 -2.04 14.79
C GLU A 25 -10.84 -1.53 13.80
N ARG A 26 -9.69 -1.02 14.28
CA ARG A 26 -8.59 -0.60 13.41
C ARG A 26 -7.95 -1.78 12.70
N LEU A 27 -7.74 -2.89 13.39
CA LEU A 27 -7.18 -4.11 12.80
C LEU A 27 -8.13 -4.69 11.74
N ALA A 28 -9.43 -4.76 12.05
CA ALA A 28 -10.46 -5.19 11.10
C ALA A 28 -10.56 -4.26 9.89
N ALA A 29 -10.54 -2.94 10.10
CA ALA A 29 -10.55 -1.96 9.02
C ALA A 29 -9.31 -2.09 8.12
N GLY A 30 -8.13 -2.36 8.68
CA GLY A 30 -6.91 -2.61 7.92
C GLY A 30 -7.05 -3.83 6.99
N ALA A 31 -7.57 -4.94 7.51
CA ALA A 31 -7.80 -6.15 6.71
C ALA A 31 -8.83 -5.92 5.58
N GLN A 32 -9.93 -5.20 5.88
CA GLN A 32 -10.95 -4.85 4.89
C GLN A 32 -10.39 -3.96 3.78
N LEU A 33 -9.63 -2.92 4.14
CA LEU A 33 -9.00 -2.03 3.16
C LEU A 33 -8.01 -2.78 2.27
N TYR A 34 -7.25 -3.71 2.84
CA TYR A 34 -6.34 -4.55 2.07
C TYR A 34 -7.10 -5.41 1.05
N ALA A 35 -8.18 -6.07 1.45
CA ALA A 35 -9.01 -6.88 0.55
C ALA A 35 -9.58 -6.04 -0.60
N GLN A 36 -10.20 -4.90 -0.30
CA GLN A 36 -10.74 -3.96 -1.30
C GLN A 36 -9.67 -3.48 -2.27
N GLN A 37 -8.47 -3.19 -1.77
CA GLN A 37 -7.36 -2.75 -2.62
C GLN A 37 -6.88 -3.87 -3.54
N CYS A 38 -6.92 -5.13 -3.08
CA CYS A 38 -6.58 -6.28 -3.92
C CYS A 38 -7.59 -6.44 -5.07
N GLU A 39 -8.89 -6.34 -4.77
CA GLU A 39 -9.97 -6.40 -5.76
C GLU A 39 -9.81 -5.29 -6.82
N LEU A 40 -9.64 -4.04 -6.37
CA LEU A 40 -9.46 -2.91 -7.29
C LEU A 40 -8.25 -3.06 -8.20
N VAL A 41 -7.13 -3.60 -7.68
CA VAL A 41 -5.94 -3.85 -8.50
C VAL A 41 -6.19 -4.98 -9.50
N ALA A 42 -6.89 -6.05 -9.11
CA ALA A 42 -7.27 -7.13 -10.01
C ALA A 42 -8.15 -6.62 -11.16
N ASP A 43 -9.16 -5.79 -10.84
CA ASP A 43 -10.05 -5.18 -11.83
C ASP A 43 -9.30 -4.27 -12.81
N LEU A 44 -8.36 -3.47 -12.30
CA LEU A 44 -7.51 -2.64 -13.15
C LEU A 44 -6.64 -3.47 -14.11
N ILE A 45 -6.07 -4.58 -13.64
CA ILE A 45 -5.26 -5.47 -14.48
C ILE A 45 -6.14 -6.13 -15.54
N ALA A 46 -7.31 -6.64 -15.16
CA ALA A 46 -8.26 -7.24 -16.08
C ALA A 46 -8.75 -6.24 -17.14
N GLY A 47 -9.02 -4.98 -16.74
CA GLY A 47 -9.40 -3.92 -17.68
C GLY A 47 -8.30 -3.54 -18.67
N LEU A 48 -7.02 -3.63 -18.27
CA LEU A 48 -5.87 -3.41 -19.15
C LEU A 48 -5.57 -4.61 -20.06
N HIS A 49 -6.01 -5.81 -19.65
CA HIS A 49 -5.77 -7.05 -20.37
C HIS A 49 -7.06 -7.89 -20.46
N PRO A 50 -8.02 -7.49 -21.32
CA PRO A 50 -9.34 -8.13 -21.38
C PRO A 50 -9.31 -9.63 -21.73
N ASP A 51 -8.28 -10.07 -22.44
CA ASP A 51 -8.11 -11.46 -22.88
C ASP A 51 -7.43 -12.35 -21.81
N TRP A 52 -7.03 -11.77 -20.68
CA TRP A 52 -6.39 -12.53 -19.61
C TRP A 52 -7.40 -13.28 -18.75
N THR A 53 -7.06 -14.52 -18.47
CA THR A 53 -7.75 -15.34 -17.47
C THR A 53 -7.52 -14.81 -16.06
N THR A 54 -8.39 -15.18 -15.13
CA THR A 54 -8.26 -14.83 -13.71
C THR A 54 -6.92 -15.28 -13.11
N ASP A 55 -6.38 -16.42 -13.55
CA ASP A 55 -5.09 -16.91 -13.07
C ASP A 55 -3.93 -16.06 -13.57
N GLN A 56 -3.97 -15.60 -14.82
CA GLN A 56 -2.98 -14.66 -15.36
C GLN A 56 -3.01 -13.31 -14.64
N VAL A 57 -4.21 -12.79 -14.32
CA VAL A 57 -4.36 -11.59 -13.49
C VAL A 57 -3.72 -11.79 -12.11
N ARG A 58 -4.00 -12.92 -11.46
CA ARG A 58 -3.43 -13.27 -10.15
C ARG A 58 -1.91 -13.38 -10.18
N ASP A 59 -1.34 -13.98 -11.22
CA ASP A 59 0.10 -14.11 -11.37
C ASP A 59 0.78 -12.75 -11.62
N GLU A 60 0.15 -11.86 -12.36
CA GLU A 60 0.61 -10.47 -12.50
C GLU A 60 0.57 -9.71 -11.18
N MET A 61 -0.47 -9.89 -10.36
CA MET A 61 -0.52 -9.31 -9.01
C MET A 61 0.67 -9.79 -8.15
N LYS A 62 0.96 -11.10 -8.15
CA LYS A 62 2.12 -11.67 -7.44
C LYS A 62 3.44 -11.07 -7.95
N ARG A 63 3.60 -10.95 -9.27
CA ARG A 63 4.80 -10.36 -9.88
C ARG A 63 4.98 -8.91 -9.41
N ARG A 64 3.92 -8.10 -9.40
CA ARG A 64 3.96 -6.70 -8.93
C ARG A 64 4.31 -6.60 -7.45
N TRP A 65 3.76 -7.47 -6.60
CA TRP A 65 4.13 -7.53 -5.19
C TRP A 65 5.60 -7.89 -4.98
N LYS A 66 6.13 -8.85 -5.75
CA LYS A 66 7.56 -9.18 -5.71
C LYS A 66 8.43 -7.97 -6.05
N VAL A 67 8.10 -7.26 -7.14
CA VAL A 67 8.83 -6.04 -7.56
C VAL A 67 8.77 -4.94 -6.49
N ALA A 68 7.59 -4.71 -5.90
CA ALA A 68 7.43 -3.73 -4.82
C ALA A 68 8.27 -4.09 -3.59
N ARG A 69 8.24 -5.36 -3.16
CA ARG A 69 9.03 -5.87 -2.04
C ARG A 69 10.52 -5.73 -2.29
N GLU A 70 11.00 -6.07 -3.48
CA GLU A 70 12.41 -5.92 -3.85
C GLU A 70 12.86 -4.45 -3.84
N ARG A 71 12.01 -3.54 -4.34
CA ARG A 71 12.28 -2.10 -4.28
C ARG A 71 12.38 -1.60 -2.84
N ASP A 72 11.44 -2.01 -2.00
CA ASP A 72 11.39 -1.58 -0.61
C ASP A 72 12.56 -2.16 0.19
N ALA A 73 12.93 -3.43 -0.04
CA ALA A 73 14.13 -4.03 0.53
C ALA A 73 15.39 -3.25 0.11
N LYS A 74 15.57 -2.97 -1.19
CA LYS A 74 16.69 -2.15 -1.70
C LYS A 74 16.72 -0.76 -1.07
N ARG A 75 15.55 -0.15 -0.83
CA ARG A 75 15.44 1.14 -0.16
C ARG A 75 15.90 1.04 1.29
N LEU A 76 15.42 0.06 2.06
CA LEU A 76 15.82 -0.18 3.45
C LEU A 76 17.35 -0.36 3.57
N TYR A 77 17.96 -1.17 2.71
CA TYR A 77 19.42 -1.37 2.71
C TYR A 77 20.20 -0.11 2.29
N ARG A 78 19.69 0.70 1.36
CA ARG A 78 20.34 1.95 0.95
C ARG A 78 20.25 3.05 2.01
N SER A 79 19.17 3.10 2.79
CA SER A 79 18.98 4.05 3.89
C SER A 79 19.59 3.62 5.23
N GLY A 80 20.03 2.36 5.35
CA GLY A 80 20.72 1.83 6.53
C GLY A 80 22.25 1.95 6.48
N GLY A 81 22.82 2.48 5.39
CA GLY A 81 24.26 2.73 5.24
C GLY A 81 24.72 4.03 5.89
N VAL A 82 24.24 4.35 7.09
CA VAL A 82 24.81 5.42 7.93
C VAL A 82 25.99 4.80 8.68
N GLU A 83 27.17 5.25 8.29
CA GLU A 83 28.49 5.10 8.91
C GLU A 83 28.50 4.46 10.31
N MET A 84 28.98 3.21 10.40
CA MET A 84 29.72 2.80 11.59
C MET A 84 31.04 3.58 11.56
N GLN A 85 31.09 4.71 12.26
CA GLN A 85 32.37 5.25 12.72
C GLN A 85 32.92 4.24 13.72
N ASP A 86 34.00 3.57 13.31
CA ASP A 86 34.81 2.69 14.14
C ASP A 86 35.41 3.54 15.28
N GLU A 87 34.73 3.60 16.42
CA GLU A 87 35.33 4.08 17.67
C GLU A 87 36.26 2.98 18.21
N ARG A 88 37.41 2.81 17.55
CA ARG A 88 38.58 2.13 18.11
C ARG A 88 39.87 2.84 17.68
N SER A 89 40.27 3.83 18.48
CA SER A 89 41.51 3.84 19.28
C SER A 89 41.96 5.26 19.62
#